data_AF-A0A914A6M9-F1
#
_entry.id   AF-A0A914A6M9-F1
#
_cell.length_a   1.000
_cell.length_b   1.000
_cell.length_c   1.000
_cell.angle_alpha   90.00
_cell.angle_beta   90.00
_cell.angle_gamma   90.00
#
_symmetry.space_group_name_H-M   'P 1'
#
loop_
_entity.id
_entity.type
_entity.pdbx_description
1 polymer ?
#
loop_
_entity_poly.entity_id
_entity_poly.type
_entity_poly.pdbx_seq_one_letter_code
_entity_poly.pdbx_strand_id
1 'polypeptide(L)'
;MPDDENEESLEAKRSALEELFNQHGPAPSGTSEKKIDDTMSLTYFLLRQHINNKDPVPSISELKQKWPFLFVPRCFFAHFKCLTGIEIVTRLYEAFQSKGKRIQGYMEHQNEQVRKQVKNVLADIQSALPEVDDEHQVLYPGVILLMMAYFEEPEDSLFMLADVTATAAEIEALPDLPNTPRLIMKGNSILTALKWMLCIEGKVVCASSSTDFMTGLAFLFGSYYILNLEYQAEAATTLEFIQRCFMRINPESGSKCTAKGKSKRTGQEVQRKRELINCRVATFVRKLADHEWTC
;
A
#
# COMPACT_ATOMS: atom_id res chain seq x y z
N MET A 1 -10.12 -24.03 -10.17
CA MET A 1 -11.38 -24.38 -9.48
C MET A 1 -11.09 -25.63 -8.65
N PRO A 2 -11.51 -25.72 -7.38
CA PRO A 2 -11.37 -26.94 -6.57
C PRO A 2 -12.07 -28.13 -7.24
N ASP A 3 -11.53 -29.34 -7.10
CA ASP A 3 -11.95 -30.51 -7.88
C ASP A 3 -13.42 -30.92 -7.66
N ASP A 4 -13.99 -30.61 -6.47
CA ASP A 4 -15.37 -30.95 -6.09
C ASP A 4 -16.36 -29.78 -6.23
N GLU A 5 -15.95 -28.66 -6.82
CA GLU A 5 -16.75 -27.44 -6.89
C GLU A 5 -17.08 -27.07 -8.34
N ASN A 6 -18.28 -26.53 -8.55
CA ASN A 6 -18.68 -25.90 -9.80
C ASN A 6 -18.93 -24.39 -9.58
N GLU A 7 -19.09 -23.65 -10.68
CA GLU A 7 -19.27 -22.19 -10.63
C GLU A 7 -20.50 -21.78 -9.80
N GLU A 8 -21.62 -22.49 -9.94
CA GLU A 8 -22.86 -22.23 -9.19
C GLU A 8 -22.68 -22.42 -7.67
N SER A 9 -22.00 -23.49 -7.27
CA SER A 9 -21.72 -23.83 -5.88
C SER A 9 -20.75 -22.82 -5.23
N LEU A 10 -19.75 -22.35 -5.97
CA LEU A 10 -18.84 -21.31 -5.49
C LEU A 10 -19.55 -19.94 -5.40
N GLU A 11 -20.43 -19.62 -6.34
CA GLU A 11 -21.21 -18.39 -6.33
C GLU A 11 -22.19 -18.37 -5.16
N ALA A 12 -22.84 -19.50 -4.84
CA ALA A 12 -23.68 -19.63 -3.65
C ALA A 12 -22.89 -19.39 -2.35
N LYS A 13 -21.64 -19.87 -2.27
CA LYS A 13 -20.77 -19.64 -1.11
C LYS A 13 -20.32 -18.18 -1.00
N ARG A 14 -19.99 -17.53 -2.12
CA ARG A 14 -19.74 -16.09 -2.15
C ARG A 14 -20.98 -15.29 -1.72
N SER A 15 -22.18 -15.61 -2.22
CA SER A 15 -23.44 -14.97 -1.78
C SER A 15 -23.61 -15.04 -0.27
N ALA A 16 -23.36 -16.21 0.31
CA ALA A 16 -23.46 -16.39 1.75
C ALA A 16 -22.45 -15.51 2.54
N LEU A 17 -21.24 -15.30 2.01
CA LEU A 17 -20.26 -14.38 2.61
C LEU A 17 -20.72 -12.93 2.53
N GLU A 18 -21.27 -12.51 1.40
CA GLU A 18 -21.84 -11.17 1.23
C GLU A 18 -23.00 -10.93 2.22
N GLU A 19 -23.97 -11.85 2.28
CA GLU A 19 -25.10 -11.76 3.20
C GLU A 19 -24.64 -11.73 4.67
N LEU A 20 -23.68 -12.60 5.04
CA LEU A 20 -23.13 -12.64 6.39
C LEU A 20 -22.54 -11.27 6.79
N PHE A 21 -21.75 -10.68 5.90
CA PHE A 21 -21.14 -9.37 6.14
C PHE A 21 -22.20 -8.27 6.24
N ASN A 22 -23.20 -8.26 5.36
CA ASN A 22 -24.26 -7.26 5.37
C ASN A 22 -25.11 -7.31 6.65
N GLN A 23 -25.30 -8.51 7.22
CA GLN A 23 -26.08 -8.70 8.45
C GLN A 23 -25.27 -8.41 9.72
N HIS A 24 -23.98 -8.74 9.76
CA HIS A 24 -23.21 -8.81 11.00
C HIS A 24 -21.89 -8.00 10.98
N GLY A 25 -21.54 -7.43 9.83
CA GLY A 25 -20.32 -6.65 9.65
C GLY A 25 -19.03 -7.50 9.55
N PRO A 26 -17.85 -6.88 9.74
CA PRO A 26 -16.54 -7.50 9.48
C PRO A 26 -16.11 -8.52 10.53
N ALA A 27 -16.72 -8.49 11.73
CA ALA A 27 -16.42 -9.40 12.84
C ALA A 27 -17.73 -10.00 13.39
N PRO A 28 -18.36 -10.92 12.63
CA PRO A 28 -19.70 -11.41 12.93
C PRO A 28 -19.72 -12.30 14.19
N SER A 29 -20.42 -11.84 15.23
CA SER A 29 -20.66 -12.62 16.44
C SER A 29 -21.38 -13.93 16.12
N GLY A 30 -20.83 -15.06 16.58
CA GLY A 30 -21.45 -16.39 16.40
C GLY A 30 -21.04 -17.16 15.14
N THR A 31 -20.26 -16.55 14.23
CA THR A 31 -19.59 -17.29 13.14
C THR A 31 -18.10 -17.38 13.42
N SER A 32 -17.54 -18.59 13.34
CA SER A 32 -16.09 -18.77 13.49
C SER A 32 -15.34 -18.07 12.35
N GLU A 33 -14.34 -17.27 12.71
CA GLU A 33 -13.37 -16.68 11.78
C GLU A 33 -12.80 -17.71 10.80
N LYS A 34 -12.54 -18.93 11.29
CA LYS A 34 -12.04 -20.05 10.48
C LYS A 34 -13.00 -20.39 9.34
N LYS A 35 -14.32 -20.40 9.59
CA LYS A 35 -15.32 -20.69 8.55
C LYS A 35 -15.28 -19.65 7.44
N ILE A 36 -15.09 -18.38 7.80
CA ILE A 36 -14.94 -17.28 6.84
C ILE A 36 -13.65 -17.47 6.03
N ASP A 37 -12.53 -17.80 6.67
CA ASP A 37 -11.25 -18.05 5.99
C ASP A 37 -11.31 -19.23 5.03
N ASP A 38 -11.88 -20.36 5.48
CA ASP A 38 -12.05 -21.56 4.67
C ASP A 38 -12.90 -21.25 3.43
N THR A 39 -13.98 -20.47 3.59
CA THR A 39 -14.86 -20.08 2.48
C THR A 39 -14.21 -19.07 1.54
N MET A 40 -13.50 -18.06 2.07
CA MET A 40 -12.71 -17.11 1.27
C MET A 40 -11.63 -17.83 0.46
N SER A 41 -10.98 -18.83 1.05
CA SER A 41 -9.98 -19.66 0.37
C SER A 41 -10.60 -20.52 -0.73
N LEU A 42 -11.75 -21.13 -0.47
CA LEU A 42 -12.46 -21.97 -1.44
C LEU A 42 -12.96 -21.16 -2.64
N THR A 43 -13.43 -19.94 -2.40
CA THR A 43 -13.91 -18.99 -3.42
C THR A 43 -12.81 -18.15 -4.06
N TYR A 44 -11.54 -18.38 -3.71
CA TYR A 44 -10.39 -17.60 -4.21
C TYR A 44 -10.34 -17.52 -5.74
N PHE A 45 -10.66 -18.62 -6.43
CA PHE A 45 -10.71 -18.67 -7.88
C PHE A 45 -11.73 -17.67 -8.47
N LEU A 46 -12.96 -17.66 -7.96
CA LEU A 46 -13.99 -16.72 -8.41
C LEU A 46 -13.60 -15.28 -8.11
N LEU A 47 -13.02 -15.02 -6.93
CA LEU A 47 -12.54 -13.69 -6.57
C LEU A 47 -11.47 -13.20 -7.56
N ARG A 48 -10.48 -14.04 -7.90
CA ARG A 48 -9.46 -13.68 -8.90
C ARG A 48 -10.04 -13.50 -10.29
N GLN A 49 -10.99 -14.33 -10.69
CA GLN A 49 -11.69 -14.21 -11.97
C GLN A 49 -12.44 -12.88 -12.06
N HIS A 50 -13.16 -12.50 -11.00
CA HIS A 50 -13.87 -11.24 -10.93
C HIS A 50 -12.90 -10.04 -10.98
N ILE A 51 -11.87 -9.99 -10.12
CA ILE A 51 -10.88 -8.91 -10.09
C ILE A 51 -10.18 -8.74 -11.45
N ASN A 52 -9.82 -9.85 -12.11
CA ASN A 52 -9.08 -9.81 -13.37
C ASN A 52 -9.98 -9.66 -14.60
N ASN A 53 -11.31 -9.53 -14.42
CA ASN A 53 -12.22 -9.30 -15.53
C ASN A 53 -11.89 -7.95 -16.19
N LYS A 54 -11.82 -7.94 -17.51
CA LYS A 54 -11.50 -6.75 -18.31
C LYS A 54 -12.72 -6.14 -18.99
N ASP A 55 -13.86 -6.83 -18.97
CA ASP A 55 -15.07 -6.38 -19.65
C ASP A 55 -16.35 -6.82 -18.90
N PRO A 56 -17.00 -5.90 -18.15
CA PRO A 56 -16.43 -4.62 -17.70
C PRO A 56 -15.30 -4.85 -16.66
N VAL A 57 -14.39 -3.88 -16.54
CA VAL A 57 -13.48 -3.83 -15.39
C VAL A 57 -14.31 -3.55 -14.14
N PRO A 58 -14.23 -4.38 -13.08
CA PRO A 58 -15.04 -4.18 -11.89
C PRO A 58 -14.56 -2.94 -11.13
N SER A 59 -15.51 -2.11 -10.69
CA SER A 59 -15.20 -0.97 -9.82
C SER A 59 -14.86 -1.42 -8.39
N ILE A 60 -14.12 -0.59 -7.65
CA ILE A 60 -13.88 -0.83 -6.23
C ILE A 60 -15.19 -0.89 -5.43
N SER A 61 -16.19 -0.09 -5.80
CA SER A 61 -17.53 -0.13 -5.17
C SER A 61 -18.19 -1.50 -5.36
N GLU A 62 -18.15 -2.04 -6.58
CA GLU A 62 -18.70 -3.36 -6.89
C GLU A 62 -17.95 -4.48 -6.15
N LEU A 63 -16.61 -4.44 -6.14
CA LEU A 63 -15.81 -5.42 -5.41
C LEU A 63 -16.10 -5.37 -3.91
N LYS A 64 -16.25 -4.18 -3.34
CA LYS A 64 -16.58 -4.01 -1.91
C LYS A 64 -17.97 -4.54 -1.59
N GLN A 65 -18.93 -4.42 -2.50
CA GLN A 65 -20.27 -4.96 -2.35
C GLN A 65 -20.28 -6.49 -2.42
N LYS A 66 -19.67 -7.07 -3.47
CA LYS A 66 -19.72 -8.53 -3.73
C LYS A 66 -18.73 -9.34 -2.91
N TRP A 67 -17.63 -8.71 -2.47
CA TRP A 67 -16.54 -9.32 -1.71
C TRP A 67 -16.14 -8.46 -0.50
N PRO A 68 -17.07 -8.13 0.42
CA PRO A 68 -16.79 -7.19 1.50
C PRO A 68 -15.69 -7.70 2.44
N PHE A 69 -15.63 -9.02 2.67
CA PHE A 69 -14.56 -9.64 3.45
C PHE A 69 -13.17 -9.49 2.82
N LEU A 70 -13.05 -9.24 1.50
CA LEU A 70 -11.74 -8.93 0.89
C LEU A 70 -11.07 -7.75 1.58
N PHE A 71 -11.84 -6.75 2.02
CA PHE A 71 -11.34 -5.52 2.61
C PHE A 71 -11.19 -5.57 4.14
N VAL A 72 -11.34 -6.77 4.73
CA VAL A 72 -11.04 -7.03 6.14
C VAL A 72 -9.56 -7.42 6.28
N PRO A 73 -8.77 -6.82 7.19
CA PRO A 73 -7.31 -7.02 7.30
C PRO A 73 -6.84 -8.46 7.20
N ARG A 74 -7.41 -9.34 8.03
CA ARG A 74 -7.08 -10.77 8.07
C ARG A 74 -7.25 -11.43 6.69
N CYS A 75 -8.41 -11.25 6.06
CA CYS A 75 -8.71 -11.83 4.75
C CYS A 75 -7.87 -11.20 3.63
N PHE A 76 -7.67 -9.89 3.67
CA PHE A 76 -6.86 -9.15 2.69
C PHE A 76 -5.42 -9.67 2.70
N PHE A 77 -4.80 -9.76 3.88
CA PHE A 77 -3.43 -10.24 4.01
C PHE A 77 -3.29 -11.73 3.70
N ALA A 78 -4.28 -12.55 4.06
CA ALA A 78 -4.33 -13.96 3.64
C ALA A 78 -4.38 -14.10 2.10
N HIS A 79 -5.17 -13.26 1.42
CA HIS A 79 -5.22 -13.24 -0.05
C HIS A 79 -3.89 -12.79 -0.66
N PHE A 80 -3.25 -11.76 -0.10
CA PHE A 80 -1.92 -11.31 -0.52
C PHE A 80 -0.88 -12.43 -0.37
N LYS A 81 -0.88 -13.12 0.78
CA LYS A 81 0.00 -14.24 1.06
C LYS A 81 -0.24 -15.39 0.08
N CYS A 82 -1.48 -15.72 -0.22
CA CYS A 82 -1.81 -16.73 -1.22
C CYS A 82 -1.26 -16.37 -2.61
N LEU A 83 -1.36 -15.10 -3.01
CA LEU A 83 -0.89 -14.62 -4.31
C LEU A 83 0.64 -14.57 -4.43
N THR A 84 1.34 -14.23 -3.35
CA THR A 84 2.77 -13.85 -3.40
C THR A 84 3.70 -14.75 -2.60
N GLY A 85 3.15 -15.58 -1.70
CA GLY A 85 3.91 -16.34 -0.70
C GLY A 85 4.46 -15.48 0.45
N ILE A 86 4.09 -14.20 0.55
CA ILE A 86 4.69 -13.26 1.51
C ILE A 86 3.69 -12.86 2.59
N GLU A 87 4.10 -12.98 3.85
CA GLU A 87 3.43 -12.37 5.01
C GLU A 87 3.74 -10.88 5.04
N ILE A 88 2.88 -10.06 4.42
CA ILE A 88 3.19 -8.67 4.11
C ILE A 88 3.49 -7.80 5.34
N VAL A 89 2.69 -7.92 6.39
CA VAL A 89 2.86 -7.12 7.62
C VAL A 89 4.19 -7.47 8.29
N THR A 90 4.44 -8.76 8.53
CA THR A 90 5.70 -9.25 9.12
C THR A 90 6.91 -8.84 8.29
N ARG A 91 6.85 -9.01 6.97
CA ARG A 91 7.95 -8.63 6.08
C ARG A 91 8.23 -7.12 6.13
N LEU A 92 7.20 -6.28 6.18
CA LEU A 92 7.38 -4.85 6.33
C LEU A 92 8.02 -4.53 7.68
N TYR A 93 7.54 -5.09 8.80
CA TYR A 93 8.15 -4.87 10.13
C TYR A 93 9.64 -5.22 10.14
N GLU A 94 10.03 -6.40 9.64
CA GLU A 94 11.42 -6.82 9.52
C GLU A 94 12.25 -5.85 8.67
N ALA A 95 11.68 -5.38 7.55
CA ALA A 95 12.35 -4.44 6.65
C ALA A 95 12.54 -3.07 7.29
N PHE A 96 11.57 -2.55 8.04
CA PHE A 96 11.69 -1.25 8.71
C PHE A 96 12.66 -1.32 9.90
N GLN A 97 12.60 -2.38 10.71
CA GLN A 97 13.53 -2.58 11.82
C GLN A 97 14.99 -2.65 11.37
N SER A 98 15.25 -3.31 10.24
CA SER A 98 16.61 -3.45 9.70
C SER A 98 17.01 -2.30 8.77
N LYS A 99 16.28 -2.09 7.68
CA LYS A 99 16.62 -1.14 6.61
C LYS A 99 16.12 0.27 6.89
N GLY A 100 14.99 0.43 7.58
CA GLY A 100 14.45 1.74 7.93
C GLY A 100 15.44 2.59 8.73
N LYS A 101 16.00 2.00 9.80
CA LYS A 101 17.06 2.64 10.61
C LYS A 101 18.29 3.02 9.79
N ARG A 102 18.72 2.15 8.86
CA ARG A 102 19.86 2.41 7.96
C ARG A 102 19.59 3.56 6.99
N ILE A 103 18.39 3.62 6.42
CA ILE A 103 17.96 4.70 5.51
C ILE A 103 17.98 6.04 6.25
N GLN A 104 17.37 6.09 7.44
CA GLN A 104 17.34 7.30 8.25
C GLN A 104 18.76 7.75 8.61
N GLY A 105 19.58 6.85 9.16
CA GLY A 105 20.97 7.12 9.49
C GLY A 105 21.75 7.66 8.29
N TYR A 106 21.65 7.04 7.12
CA TYR A 106 22.28 7.55 5.90
C TYR A 106 21.83 8.98 5.55
N MET A 107 20.54 9.28 5.63
CA MET A 107 20.04 10.64 5.32
C MET A 107 20.51 11.68 6.34
N GLU A 108 20.60 11.31 7.62
CA GLU A 108 21.14 12.16 8.69
C GLU A 108 22.64 12.42 8.52
N HIS A 109 23.43 11.39 8.16
CA HIS A 109 24.86 11.56 7.89
C HIS A 109 25.11 12.41 6.65
N GLN A 110 24.27 12.27 5.63
CA GLN A 110 24.34 13.05 4.40
C GLN A 110 23.63 14.40 4.52
N ASN A 111 23.24 14.85 5.72
CA ASN A 111 22.37 16.02 5.92
C ASN A 111 22.85 17.23 5.09
N GLU A 112 24.14 17.58 5.10
CA GLU A 112 24.62 18.73 4.32
C GLU A 112 24.42 18.59 2.79
N GLN A 113 24.51 17.37 2.26
CA GLN A 113 24.47 17.06 0.83
C GLN A 113 23.06 16.72 0.32
N VAL A 114 22.12 16.38 1.20
CA VAL A 114 20.74 16.09 0.81
C VAL A 114 19.93 17.37 0.56
N ARG A 115 18.87 17.22 -0.22
CA ARG A 115 17.99 18.33 -0.61
C ARG A 115 17.20 18.88 0.57
N LYS A 116 16.76 20.13 0.44
CA LYS A 116 15.95 20.83 1.45
C LYS A 116 14.73 20.02 1.90
N GLN A 117 14.05 19.35 0.98
CA GLN A 117 12.87 18.53 1.29
C GLN A 117 13.21 17.38 2.24
N VAL A 118 14.33 16.68 2.02
CA VAL A 118 14.79 15.61 2.92
C VAL A 118 15.13 16.19 4.31
N LYS A 119 15.79 17.36 4.35
CA LYS A 119 16.11 18.06 5.60
C LYS A 119 14.86 18.43 6.39
N ASN A 120 13.83 18.92 5.71
CA ASN A 120 12.55 19.26 6.33
C ASN A 120 11.92 18.01 6.97
N VAL A 121 11.84 16.90 6.23
CA VAL A 121 11.30 15.64 6.77
C VAL A 121 12.10 15.14 7.98
N LEU A 122 13.44 15.22 7.94
CA LEU A 122 14.28 14.88 9.10
C LEU A 122 14.00 15.77 10.32
N ALA A 123 13.81 17.07 10.11
CA ALA A 123 13.46 18.00 11.17
C ALA A 123 12.06 17.73 11.74
N ASP A 124 11.09 17.42 10.88
CA ASP A 124 9.72 17.08 11.27
C ASP A 124 9.69 15.78 12.10
N ILE A 125 10.47 14.76 11.70
CA ILE A 125 10.69 13.54 12.49
C ILE A 125 11.25 13.88 13.87
N GLN A 126 12.32 14.67 13.92
CA GLN A 126 12.96 15.04 15.20
C GLN A 126 12.03 15.84 16.12
N SER A 127 11.16 16.66 15.54
CA SER A 127 10.16 17.44 16.29
C SER A 127 9.00 16.59 16.79
N ALA A 128 8.62 15.54 16.06
CA ALA A 128 7.48 14.68 16.40
C ALA A 128 7.85 13.58 17.41
N LEU A 129 9.12 13.14 17.47
CA LEU A 129 9.56 12.07 18.39
C LEU A 129 9.19 12.30 19.86
N PRO A 130 9.31 13.52 20.43
CA PRO A 130 8.91 13.78 21.81
C PRO A 130 7.38 13.74 22.06
N GLU A 131 6.56 13.74 21.01
CA GLU A 131 5.09 13.77 21.12
C GLU A 131 4.47 12.37 21.26
N VAL A 132 5.26 11.30 21.08
CA VAL A 132 4.80 9.91 21.05
C VAL A 132 5.54 9.05 22.06
N ASP A 133 4.84 8.06 22.63
CA ASP A 133 5.46 7.09 23.54
C ASP A 133 6.29 6.03 22.81
N ASP A 134 5.88 5.68 21.58
CA ASP A 134 6.55 4.71 20.73
C ASP A 134 7.15 5.41 19.50
N GLU A 135 8.48 5.47 19.44
CA GLU A 135 9.22 6.09 18.34
C GLU A 135 8.81 5.54 16.97
N HIS A 136 8.38 4.27 16.89
CA HIS A 136 7.98 3.64 15.65
C HIS A 136 6.76 4.29 14.99
N GLN A 137 5.90 4.95 15.78
CA GLN A 137 4.76 5.71 15.25
C GLN A 137 5.21 6.85 14.34
N VAL A 138 6.35 7.48 14.64
CA VAL A 138 6.93 8.56 13.84
C VAL A 138 7.94 8.03 12.84
N LEU A 139 8.81 7.11 13.24
CA LEU A 139 9.92 6.65 12.40
C LEU A 139 9.44 5.88 11.17
N TYR A 140 8.38 5.08 11.27
CA TYR A 140 7.90 4.29 10.13
C TYR A 140 7.26 5.14 9.02
N PRO A 141 6.28 6.02 9.28
CA PRO A 141 5.83 6.96 8.24
C PRO A 141 6.99 7.87 7.79
N GLY A 142 7.87 8.28 8.71
CA GLY A 142 9.05 9.10 8.42
C GLY A 142 9.98 8.48 7.38
N VAL A 143 10.28 7.18 7.46
CA VAL A 143 11.11 6.49 6.46
C VAL A 143 10.48 6.54 5.07
N ILE A 144 9.16 6.38 4.92
CA ILE A 144 8.51 6.49 3.62
C ILE A 144 8.55 7.92 3.09
N LEU A 145 8.27 8.92 3.95
CA LEU A 145 8.38 10.33 3.60
C LEU A 145 9.80 10.72 3.18
N LEU A 146 10.83 10.21 3.85
CA LEU A 146 12.23 10.41 3.46
C LEU A 146 12.52 9.84 2.07
N MET A 147 12.00 8.65 1.75
CA MET A 147 12.15 8.06 0.43
C MET A 147 11.45 8.88 -0.65
N MET A 148 10.22 9.34 -0.40
CA MET A 148 9.48 10.20 -1.31
C MET A 148 10.21 11.53 -1.55
N ALA A 149 10.66 12.19 -0.48
CA ALA A 149 11.44 13.42 -0.57
C ALA A 149 12.77 13.22 -1.32
N TYR A 150 13.46 12.10 -1.09
CA TYR A 150 14.69 11.75 -1.80
C TYR A 150 14.44 11.53 -3.30
N PHE A 151 13.35 10.83 -3.62
CA PHE A 151 12.90 10.61 -4.99
C PHE A 151 12.08 11.77 -5.56
N GLU A 152 12.04 12.94 -4.93
CA GLU A 152 11.33 14.13 -5.46
C GLU A 152 9.87 13.82 -5.83
N GLU A 153 9.25 12.91 -5.09
CA GLU A 153 7.85 12.53 -5.24
C GLU A 153 7.02 13.40 -4.27
N PRO A 154 5.89 14.00 -4.71
CA PRO A 154 5.07 14.84 -3.85
C PRO A 154 4.59 14.11 -2.59
N GLU A 155 4.56 14.78 -1.45
CA GLU A 155 4.14 14.18 -0.16
C GLU A 155 2.72 13.58 -0.21
N ASP A 156 1.83 14.24 -0.96
CA ASP A 156 0.43 13.84 -1.15
C ASP A 156 0.24 12.67 -2.14
N SER A 157 1.34 12.08 -2.63
CA SER A 157 1.29 10.99 -3.62
C SER A 157 0.89 9.65 -3.02
N LEU A 158 1.18 9.38 -1.75
CA LEU A 158 0.78 8.15 -1.04
C LEU A 158 -0.11 8.45 0.17
N PHE A 159 0.12 9.59 0.83
CA PHE A 159 -0.56 9.96 2.06
C PHE A 159 -1.42 11.20 1.84
N MET A 160 -2.55 11.29 2.52
CA MET A 160 -3.31 12.54 2.60
C MET A 160 -3.68 12.80 4.04
N LEU A 161 -3.53 14.03 4.51
CA LEU A 161 -3.86 14.40 5.87
C LEU A 161 -5.35 14.72 5.98
N ALA A 162 -5.99 14.22 7.04
CA ALA A 162 -7.36 14.57 7.39
C ALA A 162 -7.52 14.73 8.90
N ASP A 163 -8.59 15.41 9.31
CA ASP A 163 -8.93 15.54 10.73
C ASP A 163 -9.13 14.17 11.39
N VAL A 164 -8.75 14.05 12.67
CA VAL A 164 -8.87 12.79 13.43
C VAL A 164 -10.31 12.27 13.51
N THR A 165 -11.29 13.16 13.41
CA THR A 165 -12.73 12.86 13.45
C THR A 165 -13.32 12.57 12.07
N ALA A 166 -12.60 12.86 10.97
CA ALA A 166 -13.12 12.72 9.61
C ALA A 166 -13.72 11.33 9.35
N THR A 167 -14.93 11.31 8.84
CA THR A 167 -15.69 10.10 8.52
C THR A 167 -15.39 9.63 7.10
N ALA A 168 -15.70 8.35 6.82
CA ALA A 168 -15.56 7.84 5.46
C ALA A 168 -16.38 8.66 4.44
N ALA A 169 -17.59 9.09 4.80
CA ALA A 169 -18.46 9.89 3.93
C ALA A 169 -17.87 11.28 3.61
N GLU A 170 -17.25 11.93 4.59
CA GLU A 170 -16.58 13.23 4.38
C GLU A 170 -15.36 13.08 3.46
N ILE A 171 -14.56 12.02 3.65
CA ILE A 171 -13.43 11.72 2.77
C ILE A 171 -13.92 11.43 1.34
N GLU A 172 -14.91 10.56 1.17
CA GLU A 172 -15.46 10.22 -0.16
C GLU A 172 -16.13 11.40 -0.87
N ALA A 173 -16.51 12.45 -0.14
CA ALA A 173 -17.08 13.68 -0.69
C ALA A 173 -16.02 14.70 -1.13
N LEU A 174 -14.72 14.46 -0.88
CA LEU A 174 -13.65 15.35 -1.31
C LEU A 174 -13.57 15.41 -2.85
N PRO A 175 -13.57 16.61 -3.44
CA PRO A 175 -13.61 16.77 -4.90
C PRO A 175 -12.34 16.27 -5.61
N ASP A 176 -11.19 16.33 -4.92
CA ASP A 176 -9.87 16.02 -5.48
C ASP A 176 -9.32 14.66 -5.03
N LEU A 177 -10.19 13.75 -4.58
CA LEU A 177 -9.79 12.42 -4.12
C LEU A 177 -9.25 11.58 -5.30
N PRO A 178 -7.98 11.15 -5.29
CA PRO A 178 -7.41 10.44 -6.43
C PRO A 178 -8.07 9.06 -6.66
N ASN A 179 -8.12 8.64 -7.92
CA ASN A 179 -8.56 7.29 -8.27
C ASN A 179 -7.56 6.20 -7.81
N THR A 180 -6.30 6.58 -7.62
CA THR A 180 -5.24 5.67 -7.19
C THR A 180 -5.19 5.51 -5.67
N PRO A 181 -4.65 4.41 -5.14
CA PRO A 181 -4.61 4.18 -3.70
C PRO A 181 -3.97 5.33 -2.90
N ARG A 182 -4.66 5.79 -1.85
CA ARG A 182 -4.19 6.80 -0.89
C ARG A 182 -4.45 6.34 0.54
N LEU A 183 -3.45 6.44 1.39
CA LEU A 183 -3.60 6.24 2.82
C LEU A 183 -3.91 7.59 3.47
N ILE A 184 -5.16 7.78 3.88
CA ILE A 184 -5.62 8.95 4.61
C ILE A 184 -5.10 8.82 6.04
N MET A 185 -4.21 9.71 6.44
CA MET A 185 -3.61 9.78 7.76
C MET A 185 -4.41 10.77 8.58
N LYS A 186 -5.00 10.30 9.68
CA LYS A 186 -5.95 11.08 10.47
C LYS A 186 -5.29 11.60 11.75
N GLY A 187 -5.02 12.89 11.80
CA GLY A 187 -4.32 13.54 12.92
C GLY A 187 -3.81 14.93 12.54
N ASN A 188 -2.87 15.46 13.32
CA ASN A 188 -2.28 16.78 13.08
C ASN A 188 -1.20 16.76 12.00
N SER A 189 -0.57 15.61 11.79
CA SER A 189 0.45 15.39 10.76
C SER A 189 0.43 13.93 10.28
N ILE A 190 1.13 13.65 9.18
CA ILE A 190 1.36 12.27 8.71
C ILE A 190 2.16 11.46 9.75
N LEU A 191 3.12 12.11 10.43
CA LEU A 191 4.04 11.47 11.38
C LEU A 191 3.39 11.12 12.72
N THR A 192 2.34 11.86 13.11
CA THR A 192 1.65 11.71 14.41
C THR A 192 0.18 11.35 14.24
N ALA A 193 -0.18 10.74 13.11
CA ALA A 193 -1.54 10.32 12.83
C ALA A 193 -2.01 9.23 13.78
N LEU A 194 -3.21 9.39 14.33
CA LEU A 194 -3.78 8.48 15.32
C LEU A 194 -4.60 7.35 14.70
N LYS A 195 -5.09 7.56 13.48
CA LYS A 195 -5.91 6.62 12.72
C LYS A 195 -5.55 6.73 11.24
N TRP A 196 -6.01 5.77 10.46
CA TRP A 196 -5.88 5.84 9.01
C TRP A 196 -7.10 5.27 8.30
N MET A 197 -7.30 5.67 7.05
CA MET A 197 -8.23 5.07 6.12
C MET A 197 -7.52 4.77 4.79
N LEU A 198 -7.78 3.65 4.16
CA LEU A 198 -7.35 3.41 2.79
C LEU A 198 -8.46 3.83 1.84
N CYS A 199 -8.13 4.69 0.88
CA CYS A 199 -9.00 5.09 -0.21
C CYS A 199 -8.48 4.54 -1.55
N ILE A 200 -9.38 4.03 -2.39
CA ILE A 200 -9.11 3.60 -3.77
C ILE A 200 -10.32 3.96 -4.63
N GLU A 201 -10.13 4.52 -5.83
CA GLU A 201 -11.23 4.96 -6.72
C GLU A 201 -12.25 5.88 -6.02
N GLY A 202 -11.77 6.80 -5.20
CA GLY A 202 -12.64 7.70 -4.44
C GLY A 202 -13.48 7.03 -3.35
N LYS A 203 -13.17 5.79 -2.97
CA LYS A 203 -13.89 4.99 -1.98
C LYS A 203 -13.02 4.60 -0.81
N VAL A 204 -13.51 4.82 0.41
CA VAL A 204 -12.86 4.33 1.62
C VAL A 204 -13.12 2.83 1.70
N VAL A 205 -12.08 2.03 1.50
CA VAL A 205 -12.17 0.57 1.48
C VAL A 205 -11.89 -0.06 2.84
N CYS A 206 -11.08 0.59 3.67
CA CYS A 206 -10.73 0.13 5.01
C CYS A 206 -10.47 1.33 5.92
N ALA A 207 -10.82 1.23 7.20
CA ALA A 207 -10.56 2.26 8.20
C ALA A 207 -10.07 1.61 9.50
N SER A 208 -9.02 2.18 10.09
CA SER A 208 -8.47 1.75 11.37
C SER A 208 -8.98 2.63 12.51
N SER A 209 -9.15 2.01 13.68
CA SER A 209 -9.38 2.67 14.95
C SER A 209 -8.09 2.94 15.74
N SER A 210 -6.93 2.52 15.22
CA SER A 210 -5.61 2.57 15.87
C SER A 210 -4.52 3.23 15.01
N THR A 211 -3.39 3.53 15.66
CA THR A 211 -2.17 4.13 15.10
C THR A 211 -1.32 3.16 14.27
N ASP A 212 -1.78 1.93 13.99
CA ASP A 212 -0.99 0.91 13.30
C ASP A 212 -0.73 1.27 11.83
N PHE A 213 0.31 2.07 11.62
CA PHE A 213 0.78 2.51 10.30
C PHE A 213 1.20 1.33 9.42
N MET A 214 1.77 0.27 10.02
CA MET A 214 2.31 -0.86 9.26
C MET A 214 1.20 -1.66 8.61
N THR A 215 0.08 -1.86 9.30
CA THR A 215 -1.12 -2.45 8.70
C THR A 215 -1.67 -1.55 7.58
N GLY A 216 -1.70 -0.22 7.78
CA GLY A 216 -2.15 0.73 6.75
C GLY A 216 -1.27 0.69 5.48
N LEU A 217 0.05 0.68 5.66
CA LEU A 217 1.02 0.57 4.56
C LEU A 217 0.93 -0.80 3.86
N ALA A 218 0.73 -1.88 4.61
CA ALA A 218 0.50 -3.22 4.06
C ALA A 218 -0.77 -3.26 3.20
N PHE A 219 -1.84 -2.60 3.64
CA PHE A 219 -3.07 -2.45 2.86
C PHE A 219 -2.85 -1.68 1.57
N LEU A 220 -2.22 -0.50 1.67
CA LEU A 220 -1.88 0.34 0.52
C LEU A 220 -1.04 -0.43 -0.49
N PHE A 221 0.07 -1.03 -0.07
CA PHE A 221 0.96 -1.78 -0.97
C PHE A 221 0.31 -3.06 -1.51
N GLY A 222 -0.40 -3.80 -0.66
CA GLY A 222 -1.08 -5.04 -1.04
C GLY A 222 -2.17 -4.81 -2.09
N SER A 223 -2.80 -3.62 -2.09
CA SER A 223 -3.87 -3.28 -3.02
C SER A 223 -3.44 -3.37 -4.48
N TYR A 224 -2.20 -2.98 -4.82
CA TYR A 224 -1.69 -3.07 -6.19
C TYR A 224 -1.59 -4.50 -6.72
N TYR A 225 -1.40 -5.47 -5.83
CA TYR A 225 -1.27 -6.88 -6.19
C TYR A 225 -2.64 -7.54 -6.18
N ILE A 226 -3.38 -7.36 -5.09
CA ILE A 226 -4.71 -7.96 -4.91
C ILE A 226 -5.66 -7.44 -5.97
N LEU A 227 -5.75 -6.14 -6.17
CA LEU A 227 -6.70 -5.52 -7.10
C LEU A 227 -6.11 -5.36 -8.51
N ASN A 228 -4.93 -5.92 -8.76
CA ASN A 228 -4.23 -5.85 -10.05
C ASN A 228 -4.04 -4.43 -10.60
N LEU A 229 -3.75 -3.47 -9.72
CA LEU A 229 -3.54 -2.06 -10.10
C LEU A 229 -2.10 -1.83 -10.58
N GLU A 230 -1.91 -0.78 -11.37
CA GLU A 230 -0.60 -0.18 -11.65
C GLU A 230 -0.19 0.77 -10.51
N TYR A 231 1.12 0.98 -10.35
CA TYR A 231 1.61 1.99 -9.42
C TYR A 231 1.24 3.39 -9.90
N GLN A 232 0.78 4.23 -8.97
CA GLN A 232 0.53 5.63 -9.28
C GLN A 232 1.82 6.34 -9.66
N ALA A 233 1.74 7.16 -10.72
CA ALA A 233 2.90 7.78 -11.35
C ALA A 233 3.63 8.73 -10.39
N GLU A 234 2.88 9.35 -9.47
CA GLU A 234 3.37 10.33 -8.51
C GLU A 234 4.27 9.70 -7.43
N ALA A 235 4.13 8.40 -7.17
CA ALA A 235 4.90 7.66 -6.15
C ALA A 235 5.58 6.39 -6.70
N ALA A 236 5.71 6.26 -8.02
CA ALA A 236 6.13 5.01 -8.66
C ALA A 236 7.54 4.55 -8.23
N THR A 237 8.45 5.49 -7.99
CA THR A 237 9.83 5.20 -7.55
C THR A 237 9.85 4.69 -6.12
N THR A 238 9.11 5.34 -5.21
CA THR A 238 8.96 4.88 -3.82
C THR A 238 8.28 3.51 -3.75
N LEU A 239 7.22 3.29 -4.54
CA LEU A 239 6.53 2.00 -4.61
C LEU A 239 7.44 0.88 -5.14
N GLU A 240 8.24 1.16 -6.18
CA GLU A 240 9.25 0.20 -6.67
C GLU A 240 10.35 -0.04 -5.63
N PHE A 241 10.76 0.99 -4.88
CA PHE A 241 11.69 0.82 -3.76
C PHE A 241 11.13 -0.12 -2.69
N ILE A 242 9.88 0.09 -2.24
CA ILE A 242 9.21 -0.80 -1.27
C ILE A 242 9.16 -2.22 -1.82
N GLN A 243 8.75 -2.37 -3.09
CA GLN A 243 8.67 -3.67 -3.76
C GLN A 243 10.00 -4.43 -3.70
N ARG A 244 11.10 -3.81 -4.13
CA ARG A 244 12.40 -4.50 -4.27
C ARG A 244 13.16 -4.59 -2.97
N CYS A 245 13.13 -3.53 -2.18
CA CYS A 245 13.97 -3.41 -0.99
C CYS A 245 13.27 -3.97 0.25
N PHE A 246 11.98 -3.69 0.45
CA PHE A 246 11.27 -4.17 1.64
C PHE A 246 10.62 -5.53 1.37
N MET A 247 9.89 -5.65 0.26
CA MET A 247 9.14 -6.86 -0.05
C MET A 247 9.97 -7.94 -0.74
N ARG A 248 11.11 -7.58 -1.33
CA ARG A 248 11.99 -8.48 -2.12
C ARG A 248 11.28 -9.12 -3.32
N ILE A 249 10.28 -8.44 -3.88
CA ILE A 249 9.57 -8.86 -5.08
C ILE A 249 10.36 -8.33 -6.29
N ASN A 250 11.08 -9.21 -6.96
CA ASN A 250 12.00 -8.85 -8.05
C ASN A 250 11.65 -9.59 -9.36
N PRO A 251 10.54 -9.23 -10.04
CA PRO A 251 10.23 -9.80 -11.34
C PRO A 251 11.31 -9.39 -12.37
N GLU A 252 11.56 -10.25 -13.36
CA GLU A 252 12.52 -10.01 -14.45
C GLU A 252 12.21 -8.77 -15.30
N SER A 253 11.00 -8.22 -15.17
CA SER A 253 10.66 -6.90 -15.68
C SER A 253 9.71 -6.20 -14.70
N GLY A 254 9.86 -4.88 -14.53
CA GLY A 254 8.94 -4.07 -13.73
C GLY A 254 7.51 -4.25 -14.26
N SER A 255 6.67 -4.96 -13.50
CA SER A 255 5.33 -5.35 -13.93
C SER A 255 4.26 -4.33 -13.57
N LYS A 256 4.58 -3.36 -12.70
CA LYS A 256 3.64 -2.39 -12.12
C LYS A 256 3.79 -0.95 -12.61
N CYS A 257 4.82 -0.66 -13.41
CA CYS A 257 5.01 0.63 -14.07
C CYS A 257 4.94 0.43 -15.59
N THR A 258 4.09 1.18 -16.29
CA THR A 258 4.01 1.11 -17.75
C THR A 258 5.21 1.77 -18.43
N ALA A 259 5.77 1.11 -19.44
CA ALA A 259 6.92 1.59 -20.21
C ALA A 259 6.55 2.63 -21.30
N LYS A 260 5.28 3.03 -21.40
CA LYS A 260 4.78 3.91 -22.46
C LYS A 260 4.66 5.34 -21.96
N GLY A 261 5.51 6.22 -22.48
CA GLY A 261 5.41 7.67 -22.29
C GLY A 261 5.71 8.41 -23.59
N LYS A 262 4.93 9.44 -23.92
CA LYS A 262 5.22 10.33 -25.03
C LYS A 262 6.37 11.26 -24.65
N SER A 263 7.41 11.36 -25.48
CA SER A 263 8.49 12.31 -25.26
C SER A 263 7.98 13.74 -25.42
N LYS A 264 8.07 14.54 -24.34
CA LYS A 264 7.71 15.97 -24.34
C LYS A 264 8.53 16.81 -25.34
N ARG A 265 9.65 16.28 -25.87
CA ARG A 265 10.54 16.98 -26.83
C ARG A 265 10.29 16.63 -28.30
N THR A 266 9.75 15.47 -28.61
CA THR A 266 9.72 14.95 -29.99
C THR A 266 8.36 14.43 -30.44
N GLY A 267 7.38 14.31 -29.52
CA GLY A 267 6.05 13.78 -29.84
C GLY A 267 6.05 12.29 -30.21
N GLN A 268 7.22 11.65 -30.31
CA GLN A 268 7.35 10.24 -30.63
C GLN A 268 7.07 9.36 -29.40
N GLU A 269 6.42 8.22 -29.64
CA GLU A 269 6.38 7.13 -28.66
C GLU A 269 7.81 6.65 -28.42
N VAL A 270 8.34 6.95 -27.24
CA VAL A 270 9.62 6.39 -26.82
C VAL A 270 9.30 5.08 -26.12
N GLN A 271 9.62 3.96 -26.76
CA GLN A 271 9.79 2.70 -26.04
C GLN A 271 10.99 2.89 -25.11
N ARG A 272 10.76 3.25 -23.84
CA ARG A 272 11.84 3.21 -22.85
C ARG A 272 12.28 1.76 -22.75
N LYS A 273 13.58 1.53 -22.97
CA LYS A 273 14.24 0.26 -22.62
C LYS A 273 13.79 -0.06 -21.19
N ARG A 274 13.12 -1.20 -21.02
CA ARG A 274 12.55 -1.61 -19.73
C ARG A 274 13.74 -1.96 -18.82
N GLU A 275 14.29 -0.96 -18.14
CA GLU A 275 15.37 -1.18 -17.19
C GLU A 275 14.88 -2.17 -16.12
N LEU A 276 15.74 -3.15 -15.80
CA LEU A 276 15.43 -4.19 -14.82
C LEU A 276 15.07 -3.63 -13.45
N ILE A 277 15.58 -2.44 -13.12
CA ILE A 277 15.36 -1.67 -11.89
C ILE A 277 15.37 -0.19 -12.28
N ASN A 278 14.45 0.62 -11.73
CA ASN A 278 14.51 2.07 -11.86
C ASN A 278 15.88 2.61 -11.43
N CYS A 279 16.54 3.37 -12.31
CA CYS A 279 17.89 3.87 -12.09
C CYS A 279 18.06 4.67 -10.79
N ARG A 280 17.01 5.35 -10.31
CA ARG A 280 17.02 6.13 -9.05
C ARG A 280 17.01 5.20 -7.84
N VAL A 281 16.21 4.13 -7.89
CA VAL A 281 16.21 3.07 -6.87
C VAL A 281 17.58 2.39 -6.82
N ALA A 282 18.12 1.99 -7.97
CA ALA A 282 19.44 1.35 -8.05
C ALA A 282 20.56 2.27 -7.52
N THR A 283 20.51 3.56 -7.85
CA THR A 283 21.47 4.56 -7.38
C THR A 283 21.38 4.75 -5.87
N PHE A 284 20.18 4.84 -5.31
CA PHE A 284 19.99 4.96 -3.87
C PHE A 284 20.53 3.73 -3.13
N VAL A 285 20.16 2.52 -3.57
CA VAL A 285 20.63 1.27 -2.96
C VAL A 285 22.16 1.16 -2.98
N ARG A 286 22.80 1.57 -4.08
CA ARG A 286 24.27 1.62 -4.17
C ARG A 286 24.87 2.59 -3.15
N LYS A 287 24.36 3.84 -3.10
CA LYS A 287 24.86 4.85 -2.16
C LYS A 287 24.68 4.44 -0.69
N LEU A 288 23.53 3.83 -0.37
CA LEU A 288 23.26 3.31 0.96
C LEU A 288 24.24 2.19 1.33
N ALA A 289 24.51 1.26 0.41
CA ALA A 289 25.50 0.22 0.61
C ALA A 289 26.90 0.82 0.80
N ASP A 290 27.35 1.70 -0.10
CA ASP A 290 28.68 2.33 -0.04
C ASP A 290 28.90 3.05 1.31
N HIS A 291 27.88 3.74 1.82
CA HIS A 291 27.94 4.39 3.13
C HIS A 291 28.24 3.42 4.28
N GLU A 292 27.62 2.24 4.27
CA GLU A 292 27.84 1.21 5.29
C GLU A 292 29.21 0.56 5.24
N TRP A 293 29.90 0.62 4.10
CA TRP A 293 31.30 0.19 4.01
C TRP A 293 32.26 1.23 4.58
N THR A 294 31.83 2.49 4.68
CA THR A 294 32.67 3.64 5.06
C THR A 294 32.46 4.13 6.50
N CYS A 295 31.46 3.62 7.21
CA CYS A 295 31.11 3.99 8.59
C CYS A 295 31.14 2.76 9.50
#